data_AF-A0A7M2Y5N5-F1
#
_entry.id   AF-A0A7M2Y5N5-F1
#
_cell.length_a   1.000
_cell.length_b   1.000
_cell.length_c   1.000
_cell.angle_alpha   90.00
_cell.angle_beta   90.00
_cell.angle_gamma   90.00
#
_symmetry.space_group_name_H-M   'P 1'
#
loop_
_entity.id
_entity.type
_entity.pdbx_description
1 polymer ?
#
loop_
_entity_poly.entity_id
_entity_poly.type
_entity_poly.pdbx_seq_one_letter_code
_entity_poly.pdbx_strand_id
1 'polypeptide(L)'
;MTATNNIRDIFSILHDGAISSWKGDKSFLTLTVDCQYLAELIDKSFDRFYVELLKVDKLFLETWPNPFDLPVQTLTKLNDIFKAELELLSAEIKDGKVEIACNQHDIDFNYCGGTLTISCETIKIYDQDKNELTVKQINILSNKYWNNASDQLEQDINQRNLK
;
A
#
# COMPACT_ATOMS: atom_id res chain seq x y z
N MET A 1 19.68 -4.22 -3.03
CA MET A 1 18.57 -3.64 -2.25
C MET A 1 18.27 -4.58 -1.11
N THR A 2 18.01 -4.06 0.09
CA THR A 2 17.58 -4.86 1.24
C THR A 2 16.06 -5.11 1.16
N ALA A 3 15.55 -6.12 1.87
CA ALA A 3 14.11 -6.34 1.99
C ALA A 3 13.39 -5.08 2.52
N THR A 4 13.97 -4.41 3.52
CA THR A 4 13.47 -3.14 4.07
C THR A 4 13.25 -2.07 3.00
N ASN A 5 14.23 -1.86 2.11
CA ASN A 5 14.10 -0.86 1.04
C ASN A 5 12.99 -1.23 0.07
N ASN A 6 12.91 -2.51 -0.32
CA ASN A 6 11.88 -3.00 -1.23
C ASN A 6 10.48 -2.89 -0.62
N ILE A 7 10.30 -3.20 0.67
CA ILE A 7 9.02 -3.03 1.38
C ILE A 7 8.61 -1.56 1.30
N ARG A 8 9.48 -0.63 1.73
CA ARG A 8 9.20 0.80 1.66
C ARG A 8 8.89 1.24 0.24
N ASP A 9 9.69 0.85 -0.76
CA ASP A 9 9.49 1.27 -2.16
C ASP A 9 8.16 0.77 -2.72
N ILE A 10 7.81 -0.50 -2.48
CA ILE A 10 6.55 -1.08 -2.96
C ILE A 10 5.36 -0.34 -2.35
N PHE A 11 5.32 -0.16 -1.03
CA PHE A 11 4.19 0.52 -0.38
C PHE A 11 4.16 2.03 -0.65
N SER A 12 5.31 2.68 -0.88
CA SER A 12 5.35 4.07 -1.37
C SER A 12 4.77 4.20 -2.78
N ILE A 13 5.04 3.22 -3.65
CA ILE A 13 4.55 3.23 -5.04
C ILE A 13 3.04 2.96 -5.09
N LEU A 14 2.55 2.07 -4.22
CA LEU A 14 1.13 1.73 -4.06
C LEU A 14 0.35 2.73 -3.19
N HIS A 15 0.88 3.95 -2.97
CA HIS A 15 0.16 5.07 -2.35
C HIS A 15 -1.23 5.25 -2.97
N ASP A 16 -2.23 5.68 -2.19
CA ASP A 16 -3.66 5.74 -2.58
C ASP A 16 -4.29 4.39 -2.96
N GLY A 17 -3.53 3.29 -2.91
CA GLY A 17 -4.08 1.95 -2.93
C GLY A 17 -4.55 1.51 -1.54
N ALA A 18 -5.22 0.38 -1.45
CA ALA A 18 -5.74 -0.15 -0.18
C ALA A 18 -5.46 -1.64 0.00
N ILE A 19 -5.00 -2.03 1.19
CA ILE A 19 -4.92 -3.45 1.56
C ILE A 19 -6.35 -3.92 1.89
N SER A 20 -6.99 -4.62 0.95
CA SER A 20 -8.40 -5.02 1.04
C SER A 20 -8.60 -6.43 1.58
N SER A 21 -7.60 -7.30 1.46
CA SER A 21 -7.65 -8.65 2.05
C SER A 21 -6.26 -9.27 2.20
N TRP A 22 -6.20 -10.41 2.89
CA TRP A 22 -4.98 -11.16 3.09
C TRP A 22 -5.24 -12.67 3.18
N LYS A 23 -4.19 -13.47 2.96
CA LYS A 23 -4.19 -14.94 3.11
C LYS A 23 -2.86 -15.43 3.66
N GLY A 24 -2.88 -16.58 4.33
CA GLY A 24 -1.67 -17.26 4.82
C GLY A 24 -1.37 -16.96 6.28
N ASP A 25 -0.09 -16.87 6.62
CA ASP A 25 0.41 -16.67 7.98
C ASP A 25 1.75 -15.92 7.99
N LYS A 26 2.43 -15.84 9.14
CA LYS A 26 3.72 -15.14 9.23
C LYS A 26 4.87 -15.83 8.48
N SER A 27 4.76 -17.10 8.12
CA SER A 27 5.75 -17.75 7.25
C SER A 27 5.56 -17.35 5.79
N PHE A 28 4.32 -17.23 5.35
CA PHE A 28 3.96 -16.78 4.00
C PHE A 28 2.64 -16.00 4.03
N LEU A 29 2.73 -14.67 3.93
CA LEU A 29 1.59 -13.76 3.97
C LEU A 29 1.40 -13.14 2.59
N THR A 30 0.23 -13.32 1.99
CA THR A 30 -0.18 -12.60 0.78
C THR A 30 -1.15 -11.50 1.17
N LEU A 31 -0.85 -10.27 0.78
CA LEU A 31 -1.75 -9.12 0.84
C LEU A 31 -2.31 -8.85 -0.55
N THR A 32 -3.62 -8.65 -0.65
CA THR A 32 -4.24 -8.07 -1.85
C THR A 32 -4.27 -6.56 -1.67
N VAL A 33 -3.72 -5.84 -2.64
CA VAL A 33 -3.68 -4.37 -2.64
C VAL A 33 -4.45 -3.87 -3.85
N ASP A 34 -5.59 -3.24 -3.61
CA ASP A 34 -6.40 -2.63 -4.64
C ASP A 34 -5.75 -1.30 -5.02
N CYS A 35 -5.39 -1.15 -6.30
CA CYS A 35 -4.67 0.01 -6.83
C CYS A 35 -4.95 0.11 -8.34
N GLN A 36 -6.23 0.33 -8.65
CA GLN A 36 -6.78 0.18 -10.00
C GLN A 36 -6.04 1.02 -11.04
N TYR A 37 -5.73 2.28 -10.71
CA TYR A 37 -5.12 3.20 -11.66
C TYR A 37 -3.70 2.76 -12.11
N LEU A 38 -2.94 2.05 -11.26
CA LEU A 38 -1.67 1.43 -11.66
C LEU A 38 -1.88 0.09 -12.35
N ALA A 39 -2.83 -0.72 -11.86
CA ALA A 39 -3.11 -2.04 -12.41
C ALA A 39 -3.59 -1.95 -13.88
N GLU A 40 -4.44 -0.97 -14.19
CA GLU A 40 -4.97 -0.67 -15.53
C GLU A 40 -3.91 -0.21 -16.55
N LEU A 41 -2.68 0.09 -16.10
CA LEU A 41 -1.55 0.36 -17.00
C LEU A 41 -0.91 -0.92 -17.54
N ILE A 42 -1.13 -2.06 -16.87
CA ILE A 42 -0.71 -3.39 -17.33
C ILE A 42 -1.79 -3.97 -18.23
N ASP A 43 -3.02 -4.07 -17.71
CA ASP A 43 -4.20 -4.55 -18.44
C ASP A 43 -5.44 -3.80 -17.94
N LYS A 44 -6.30 -3.36 -18.85
CA LYS A 44 -7.48 -2.53 -18.53
C LYS A 44 -8.55 -3.22 -17.69
N SER A 45 -8.47 -4.54 -17.54
CA SER A 45 -9.37 -5.32 -16.67
C SER A 45 -8.82 -5.50 -15.25
N PHE A 46 -7.59 -5.07 -14.97
CA PHE A 46 -6.97 -5.25 -13.67
C PHE A 46 -7.33 -4.12 -12.71
N ASP A 47 -7.53 -4.47 -11.45
CA ASP A 47 -7.86 -3.53 -10.37
C ASP A 47 -6.92 -3.66 -9.15
N ARG A 48 -6.06 -4.69 -9.09
CA ARG A 48 -5.28 -5.03 -7.91
C ARG A 48 -3.89 -5.60 -8.20
N PHE A 49 -3.09 -5.64 -7.14
CA PHE A 49 -1.82 -6.35 -7.05
C PHE A 49 -1.85 -7.37 -5.92
N TYR A 50 -0.89 -8.28 -5.92
CA TYR A 50 -0.61 -9.15 -4.78
C TYR A 50 0.80 -8.92 -4.26
N VAL A 51 0.92 -8.66 -2.96
CA VAL A 51 2.19 -8.51 -2.28
C VAL A 51 2.42 -9.72 -1.39
N GLU A 52 3.51 -10.44 -1.60
CA GLU A 52 3.88 -11.61 -0.79
C GLU A 52 5.03 -11.25 0.14
N LEU A 53 4.84 -11.52 1.43
CA LEU A 53 5.81 -11.33 2.50
C LEU A 53 6.21 -12.71 3.04
N LEU A 54 7.48 -13.08 2.86
CA LEU A 54 8.01 -14.37 3.31
C LEU A 54 8.80 -14.19 4.62
N LYS A 55 8.52 -15.06 5.58
CA LYS A 55 9.11 -15.06 6.93
C LYS A 55 9.05 -13.68 7.58
N VAL A 56 7.83 -13.27 7.90
CA VAL A 56 7.51 -12.03 8.60
C VAL A 56 8.08 -12.07 10.02
N ASP A 57 9.02 -11.17 10.32
CA ASP A 57 9.61 -10.98 11.65
C ASP A 57 8.74 -10.05 12.50
N LYS A 58 8.34 -8.89 11.94
CA LYS A 58 7.51 -7.90 12.62
C LYS A 58 6.31 -7.53 11.77
N LEU A 59 5.15 -7.54 12.41
CA LEU A 59 3.90 -7.12 11.82
C LEU A 59 2.93 -6.73 12.93
N PHE A 60 2.62 -5.44 13.00
CA PHE A 60 1.64 -4.88 13.94
C PHE A 60 1.12 -3.54 13.43
N LEU A 61 -0.08 -3.17 13.86
CA LEU A 61 -0.70 -1.87 13.59
C LEU A 61 -0.86 -1.10 14.89
N GLU A 62 -0.27 0.09 14.98
CA GLU A 62 -0.55 1.05 16.04
C GLU A 62 -1.68 1.97 15.59
N THR A 63 -2.86 1.84 16.19
CA THR A 63 -4.06 2.55 15.74
C THR A 63 -3.98 4.04 16.01
N TRP A 64 -4.50 4.86 15.11
CA TRP A 64 -4.81 6.27 15.37
C TRP A 64 -6.24 6.38 15.93
N PRO A 65 -6.42 6.58 17.24
CA PRO A 65 -7.73 6.53 17.88
C PRO A 65 -8.66 7.62 17.35
N ASN A 66 -9.94 7.27 17.20
CA ASN A 66 -10.99 8.20 16.82
C ASN A 66 -12.27 7.86 17.62
N PRO A 67 -12.70 8.69 18.59
CA PRO A 67 -12.12 9.98 18.99
C PRO A 67 -10.73 9.87 19.64
N PHE A 68 -9.98 10.98 19.63
CA PHE A 68 -8.54 11.04 19.99
C PHE A 68 -8.23 10.81 21.48
N ASP A 69 -9.25 10.82 22.33
CA ASP A 69 -9.16 10.57 23.77
C ASP A 69 -9.14 9.08 24.12
N LEU A 70 -9.38 8.20 23.14
CA LEU A 70 -9.23 6.77 23.30
C LEU A 70 -7.74 6.35 23.31
N PRO A 71 -7.40 5.26 24.01
CA PRO A 71 -6.03 4.75 24.02
C PRO A 71 -5.64 4.19 22.65
N VAL A 72 -4.38 4.43 22.27
CA VAL A 72 -3.73 3.75 21.14
C VAL A 72 -3.70 2.25 21.43
N GLN A 73 -4.09 1.46 20.44
CA GLN A 73 -4.04 0.00 20.48
C GLN A 73 -2.93 -0.50 19.56
N THR A 74 -2.20 -1.52 20.01
CA THR A 74 -1.24 -2.25 19.16
C THR A 74 -1.86 -3.59 18.77
N LEU A 75 -2.33 -3.69 17.52
CA LEU A 75 -2.92 -4.91 16.96
C LEU A 75 -1.80 -5.79 16.42
N THR A 76 -1.72 -7.04 16.87
CA THR A 76 -0.59 -7.95 16.55
C THR A 76 -1.00 -9.24 15.85
N LYS A 77 -2.30 -9.59 15.85
CA LYS A 77 -2.84 -10.74 15.12
C LYS A 77 -3.31 -10.29 13.74
N LEU A 78 -3.08 -11.12 12.72
CA LEU A 78 -3.46 -10.82 11.32
C LEU A 78 -4.94 -10.47 11.18
N ASN A 79 -5.82 -11.27 11.79
CA ASN A 79 -7.27 -11.02 11.83
C ASN A 79 -7.61 -9.64 12.42
N ASP A 80 -6.85 -9.16 13.41
CA ASP A 80 -7.13 -7.88 14.07
C ASP A 80 -6.54 -6.70 13.27
N ILE A 81 -5.36 -6.89 12.68
CA ILE A 81 -4.65 -5.87 11.87
C ILE A 81 -5.45 -5.56 10.60
N PHE A 82 -5.92 -6.59 9.91
CA PHE A 82 -6.56 -6.49 8.59
C PHE A 82 -8.06 -6.81 8.65
N LYS A 83 -8.72 -6.53 9.78
CA LYS A 83 -10.19 -6.60 9.90
C LYS A 83 -10.88 -5.48 9.12
N ALA A 84 -10.19 -4.34 8.97
CA ALA A 84 -10.59 -3.19 8.17
C ALA A 84 -9.70 -3.11 6.93
N GLU A 85 -10.23 -2.52 5.87
CA GLU A 85 -9.41 -2.08 4.75
C GLU A 85 -8.44 -0.98 5.20
N LEU A 86 -7.19 -1.04 4.74
CA LEU A 86 -6.16 -0.05 5.08
C LEU A 86 -5.71 0.69 3.82
N GLU A 87 -6.16 1.93 3.65
CA GLU A 87 -5.72 2.84 2.59
C GLU A 87 -4.28 3.30 2.88
N LEU A 88 -3.40 3.20 1.89
CA LEU A 88 -1.97 3.46 1.99
C LEU A 88 -1.67 4.94 1.76
N LEU A 89 -1.13 5.63 2.77
CA LEU A 89 -0.85 7.07 2.72
C LEU A 89 0.62 7.42 2.54
N SER A 90 1.52 6.64 3.14
CA SER A 90 2.96 6.79 2.93
C SER A 90 3.69 5.59 3.51
N ALA A 91 4.94 5.40 3.08
CA ALA A 91 5.83 4.41 3.65
C ALA A 91 7.23 5.02 3.82
N GLU A 92 7.82 4.80 4.98
CA GLU A 92 9.14 5.31 5.33
C GLU A 92 9.95 4.31 6.16
N ILE A 93 11.25 4.52 6.25
CA ILE A 93 12.13 3.69 7.09
C ILE A 93 12.50 4.50 8.33
N LYS A 94 12.07 4.01 9.50
CA LYS A 94 12.38 4.58 10.81
C LYS A 94 13.00 3.51 11.70
N ASP A 95 14.14 3.82 12.31
CA ASP A 95 14.91 2.91 13.18
C ASP A 95 15.10 1.50 12.60
N GLY A 96 15.35 1.43 11.29
CA GLY A 96 15.60 0.18 10.55
C GLY A 96 14.35 -0.67 10.26
N LYS A 97 13.15 -0.15 10.53
CA LYS A 97 11.85 -0.80 10.22
C LYS A 97 11.10 0.01 9.18
N VAL A 98 10.20 -0.64 8.44
CA VAL A 98 9.27 0.09 7.57
C VAL A 98 8.01 0.40 8.35
N GLU A 99 7.67 1.68 8.40
CA GLU A 99 6.41 2.21 8.91
C GLU A 99 5.57 2.68 7.72
N ILE A 100 4.32 2.22 7.67
CA ILE A 100 3.35 2.57 6.64
C ILE A 100 2.20 3.27 7.34
N ALA A 101 1.99 4.53 6.98
CA ALA A 101 0.85 5.30 7.43
C ALA A 101 -0.39 4.85 6.66
N CYS A 102 -1.45 4.48 7.35
CA CYS A 102 -2.69 4.02 6.74
C CYS A 102 -3.91 4.74 7.29
N ASN A 103 -4.89 5.01 6.43
CA ASN A 103 -6.25 5.36 6.83
C ASN A 103 -7.14 4.11 6.86
N GLN A 104 -8.27 4.21 7.56
CA GLN A 104 -9.37 3.26 7.49
C GLN A 104 -10.70 4.03 7.59
N HIS A 105 -11.73 3.62 6.84
CA HIS A 105 -12.97 4.39 6.67
C HIS A 105 -14.24 3.77 7.30
N ASP A 106 -14.14 2.57 7.86
CA ASP A 106 -15.23 1.87 8.52
C ASP A 106 -15.55 2.51 9.89
N ILE A 107 -16.71 3.17 9.96
CA ILE A 107 -17.17 3.92 11.13
C ILE A 107 -17.51 3.03 12.34
N ASP A 108 -17.57 1.71 12.17
CA ASP A 108 -17.81 0.77 13.28
C ASP A 108 -16.55 0.56 14.13
N PHE A 109 -15.38 1.03 13.69
CA PHE A 109 -14.14 1.00 14.48
C PHE A 109 -13.84 2.33 15.17
N ASN A 110 -13.31 2.21 16.39
CA ASN A 110 -12.89 3.34 17.22
C ASN A 110 -11.50 3.92 16.84
N TYR A 111 -11.08 3.78 15.58
CA TYR A 111 -9.82 4.30 15.05
C TYR A 111 -9.99 4.67 13.57
N CYS A 112 -9.29 5.69 13.10
CA CYS A 112 -9.38 6.18 11.71
C CYS A 112 -8.22 5.71 10.82
N GLY A 113 -7.35 4.85 11.34
CA GLY A 113 -6.16 4.39 10.65
C GLY A 113 -5.08 3.94 11.62
N GLY A 114 -3.84 4.00 11.19
CA GLY A 114 -2.71 3.68 12.06
C GLY A 114 -1.39 3.63 11.34
N THR A 115 -0.35 3.31 12.11
CA THR A 115 0.99 3.02 11.59
C THR A 115 1.18 1.52 11.54
N LEU A 116 1.18 0.95 10.34
CA LEU A 116 1.47 -0.46 10.07
C LEU A 116 2.99 -0.64 9.99
N THR A 117 3.57 -1.41 10.92
CA THR A 117 4.99 -1.75 10.89
C THR A 117 5.19 -3.13 10.27
N ILE A 118 6.07 -3.23 9.26
CA ILE A 118 6.38 -4.48 8.56
C ILE A 118 7.90 -4.75 8.52
N SER A 119 8.27 -6.00 8.78
CA SER A 119 9.59 -6.55 8.46
C SER A 119 9.49 -8.02 8.07
N CYS A 120 10.19 -8.43 7.02
CA CYS A 120 10.23 -9.80 6.53
C CYS A 120 11.57 -10.09 5.83
N GLU A 121 11.89 -11.37 5.62
CA GLU A 121 13.12 -11.78 4.91
C GLU A 121 13.05 -11.44 3.42
N THR A 122 11.87 -11.61 2.80
CA THR A 122 11.68 -11.35 1.37
C THR A 122 10.29 -10.79 1.10
N ILE A 123 10.24 -9.81 0.21
CA ILE A 123 8.99 -9.26 -0.34
C ILE A 123 8.98 -9.47 -1.85
N LYS A 124 7.82 -9.83 -2.38
CA LYS A 124 7.54 -9.90 -3.82
C LYS A 124 6.24 -9.21 -4.14
N ILE A 125 6.10 -8.75 -5.37
CA ILE A 125 4.88 -8.13 -5.87
C ILE A 125 4.51 -8.75 -7.22
N TYR A 126 3.21 -8.95 -7.42
CA TYR A 126 2.64 -9.58 -8.59
C TYR A 126 1.48 -8.74 -9.12
N ASP A 127 1.29 -8.77 -10.43
CA ASP A 127 0.04 -8.28 -11.05
C ASP A 127 -1.13 -9.23 -10.77
N GLN A 128 -2.32 -8.88 -11.27
CA GLN A 128 -3.54 -9.65 -11.07
C GLN A 128 -3.49 -11.07 -11.66
N ASP A 129 -2.70 -11.26 -12.73
CA ASP A 129 -2.46 -12.54 -13.41
C ASP A 129 -1.32 -13.36 -12.78
N LYS A 130 -0.75 -12.90 -11.66
CA LYS A 130 0.34 -13.54 -10.93
C LYS A 130 1.69 -13.53 -11.65
N ASN A 131 1.92 -12.58 -12.55
CA ASN A 131 3.25 -12.32 -13.07
C ASN A 131 4.06 -11.51 -12.04
N GLU A 132 5.26 -11.99 -11.69
CA GLU A 132 6.13 -11.29 -10.74
C GLU A 132 6.66 -9.98 -11.35
N LEU A 133 6.53 -8.89 -10.61
CA LEU A 133 7.03 -7.58 -10.96
C LEU A 133 8.23 -7.23 -10.07
N THR A 134 9.22 -6.58 -10.66
CA THR A 134 10.31 -5.95 -9.93
C THR A 134 9.88 -4.57 -9.42
N VAL A 135 10.50 -4.09 -8.35
CA VAL A 135 10.34 -2.70 -7.86
C VAL A 135 10.56 -1.68 -8.98
N LYS A 136 11.52 -1.94 -9.87
CA LYS A 136 11.78 -1.08 -11.04
C LYS A 136 10.59 -1.04 -12.01
N GLN A 137 9.96 -2.19 -12.30
CA GLN A 137 8.82 -2.25 -13.21
C GLN A 137 7.63 -1.47 -12.64
N ILE A 138 7.27 -1.68 -11.38
CA ILE A 138 6.14 -0.95 -10.78
C ILE A 138 6.45 0.55 -10.63
N ASN A 139 7.70 0.93 -10.38
CA ASN A 139 8.10 2.34 -10.39
C ASN A 139 7.95 2.99 -11.78
N ILE A 140 8.22 2.24 -12.85
CA ILE A 140 7.97 2.73 -14.23
C ILE A 140 6.46 2.95 -14.45
N LEU A 141 5.59 2.06 -13.96
CA LEU A 141 4.13 2.23 -14.04
C LEU A 141 3.68 3.49 -13.31
N SER A 142 4.15 3.70 -12.08
CA SER A 142 3.83 4.89 -11.28
C SER A 142 4.29 6.17 -11.96
N ASN A 143 5.54 6.24 -12.43
CA ASN A 143 6.04 7.41 -13.16
C ASN A 143 5.24 7.66 -14.45
N LYS A 144 4.86 6.61 -15.18
CA LYS A 144 4.02 6.73 -16.38
C LYS A 144 2.65 7.33 -16.04
N TYR A 145 2.04 6.92 -14.94
CA TYR A 145 0.77 7.47 -14.49
C TYR A 145 0.87 8.97 -14.18
N TRP A 146 1.79 9.35 -13.29
CA TRP A 146 1.92 10.72 -12.80
C TRP A 146 2.40 11.71 -13.86
N ASN A 147 3.29 11.28 -14.76
CA ASN A 147 3.74 12.13 -15.87
C ASN A 147 2.61 12.37 -16.87
N ASN A 148 1.87 11.32 -17.24
CA ASN A 148 0.74 11.46 -18.16
C ASN A 148 -0.37 12.35 -17.58
N ALA A 149 -0.65 12.22 -16.28
CA ALA A 149 -1.63 13.07 -15.59
C ALA A 149 -1.21 14.56 -15.61
N SER A 150 0.09 14.83 -15.43
CA SER A 150 0.64 16.19 -15.50
C SER A 150 0.52 16.78 -16.90
N ASP A 151 0.89 16.02 -17.93
CA ASP A 151 0.81 16.46 -19.33
C ASP A 151 -0.63 16.79 -19.75
N GLN A 152 -1.61 15.98 -19.31
CA GLN A 152 -3.03 16.24 -19.60
C GLN A 152 -3.53 17.52 -18.91
N LEU A 153 -3.13 17.75 -17.66
CA LEU A 153 -3.52 18.94 -16.91
C LEU A 153 -2.97 20.22 -17.57
N GLU A 154 -1.73 20.21 -18.03
CA GLU A 154 -1.13 21.34 -18.77
C GLU A 154 -1.89 21.64 -20.06
N GLN A 155 -2.26 20.62 -20.83
CA GLN A 155 -3.05 20.77 -22.06
C GLN A 155 -4.42 21.38 -21.78
N ASP A 156 -5.11 20.92 -20.74
CA ASP A 156 -6.44 21.41 -20.35
C ASP A 156 -6.38 22.89 -19.91
N ILE A 157 -5.34 23.29 -19.16
CA ILE A 157 -5.12 24.69 -18.76
C ILE A 157 -4.89 25.58 -19.98
N ASN A 158 -4.02 25.14 -20.91
CA ASN A 158 -3.72 25.90 -22.12
C ASN A 158 -4.95 26.08 -23.02
N GLN A 159 -5.80 25.07 -23.15
CA GLN A 159 -7.05 25.18 -23.91
C GLN A 159 -8.08 26.13 -23.27
N ARG A 160 -8.10 26.24 -21.94
CA ARG A 160 -8.99 27.19 -21.22
C ARG A 160 -8.52 28.64 -21.34
N ASN A 161 -7.21 28.88 -21.35
CA ASN A 161 -6.64 30.23 -21.48
C ASN A 161 -6.69 30.78 -22.92
N LEU A 162 -7.00 29.94 -23.91
CA LEU A 162 -7.18 30.31 -25.32
C LEU A 162 -8.65 30.61 -25.69
N LYS A 163 -9.58 30.47 -24.75
CA LYS A 163 -11.01 30.83 -24.90
C LYS A 163 -11.32 32.09 -24.10
#